data_AF-A0A0C9U7R0-F1
#
_entry.id   AF-A0A0C9U7R0-F1
#
_cell.length_a   1.000
_cell.length_b   1.000
_cell.length_c   1.000
_cell.angle_alpha   90.00
_cell.angle_beta   90.00
_cell.angle_gamma   90.00
#
_symmetry.space_group_name_H-M   'P 1'
#
loop_
_entity.id
_entity.type
_entity.pdbx_description
1 polymer ?
#
loop_
_entity_poly.entity_id
_entity_poly.type
_entity_poly.pdbx_seq_one_letter_code
_entity_poly.pdbx_strand_id
1 'polypeptide(L)'
;MLFQANKQIEAVLSNIASTSVTSQGSPSVTAKISNKSLVISGSPSGTTFIKAGSTSFIIADKVTARRILEPQSRHKGIPLRCCHQKSHPSSYQDLTSSAMQPSPDPSSLSTATLTRSPLSKFSLLLSSQVSHGTARLSLPAYFAQLEDAGVELYGFIARGSLDSMIPSGGKVDEYEFHQGNTLYRGYFKGINATGVNLAIQGAWINSKFLFSNNGTNQYSSNGGTNIVNDTLTFLAGSLTSGDNILTVILDPTGLEEDFDGQDKFKTPRGIRGYNLLGGVDFDTWRIIGNFGGESGPDTVCGNLNEGGLFVERTGAHLVGYSTQDNSWATGASCNPLTRTGLSAAGIKAFRTSFNLNFPAGSDIPVALNITRMSSSRHRSVIYVNGWQLGRFSSADGPQTLFPLSDGILNSSGNNNILITLWSLGAKFRDIELVSTALLQSSKTPISGGLVASPSLQQLR
;
A
#
# COMPACT_ATOMS: atom_id res chain seq x y z
N MET A 1 0.26 -27.33 -28.85
CA MET A 1 -1.22 -27.25 -28.74
C MET A 1 -1.60 -27.36 -27.26
N LEU A 2 -2.59 -26.58 -26.80
CA LEU A 2 -2.98 -26.49 -25.39
C LEU A 2 -4.28 -27.25 -25.15
N PHE A 3 -4.27 -28.23 -24.25
CA PHE A 3 -5.45 -29.05 -23.98
C PHE A 3 -5.76 -29.13 -22.48
N GLN A 4 -7.03 -29.27 -22.12
CA GLN A 4 -7.38 -29.58 -20.74
C GLN A 4 -6.82 -30.97 -20.36
N ALA A 5 -6.38 -31.12 -19.11
CA ALA A 5 -5.86 -32.39 -18.61
C ALA A 5 -6.91 -33.51 -18.74
N ASN A 6 -6.45 -34.73 -19.05
CA ASN A 6 -7.29 -35.94 -19.18
C ASN A 6 -8.40 -35.87 -20.26
N LYS A 7 -8.34 -34.89 -21.17
CA LYS A 7 -9.21 -34.89 -22.36
C LYS A 7 -8.51 -35.62 -23.49
N GLN A 8 -9.28 -36.45 -24.19
CA GLN A 8 -8.83 -37.05 -25.43
C GLN A 8 -8.60 -35.95 -26.45
N ILE A 9 -7.46 -36.05 -27.12
CA ILE A 9 -7.06 -35.17 -28.21
C ILE A 9 -6.83 -36.02 -29.44
N GLU A 10 -7.09 -35.42 -30.60
CA GLU A 10 -6.65 -35.93 -31.88
C GLU A 10 -6.19 -34.76 -32.74
N ALA A 11 -5.02 -34.88 -33.34
CA ALA A 11 -4.49 -33.91 -34.27
C ALA A 11 -3.84 -34.62 -35.45
N VAL A 12 -4.11 -34.14 -36.66
CA VAL A 12 -3.60 -34.71 -37.89
C VAL A 12 -2.85 -33.64 -38.66
N LEU A 13 -1.62 -33.94 -39.06
CA LEU A 13 -0.83 -33.09 -39.96
C LEU A 13 -0.44 -33.87 -41.20
N SER A 14 -0.74 -33.30 -42.36
CA SER A 14 -0.41 -33.87 -43.67
C SER A 14 1.01 -33.51 -44.11
N ASN A 15 1.47 -34.13 -45.20
CA ASN A 15 2.74 -33.84 -45.88
C ASN A 15 4.01 -34.09 -45.03
N ILE A 16 3.98 -35.09 -44.16
CA ILE A 16 5.15 -35.53 -43.40
C ILE A 16 6.01 -36.43 -44.28
N ALA A 17 7.21 -35.95 -44.62
CA ALA A 17 8.17 -36.65 -45.47
C ALA A 17 8.87 -37.83 -44.77
N SER A 18 8.91 -37.82 -43.43
CA SER A 18 9.51 -38.89 -42.63
C SER A 18 8.62 -40.12 -42.59
N THR A 19 9.22 -41.31 -42.54
CA THR A 19 8.52 -42.57 -42.24
C THR A 19 8.67 -42.97 -40.77
N SER A 20 9.57 -42.33 -40.03
CA SER A 20 9.78 -42.54 -38.60
C SER A 20 9.23 -41.38 -37.77
N VAL A 21 8.67 -41.74 -36.61
CA VAL A 21 8.25 -40.81 -35.56
C VAL A 21 8.89 -41.23 -34.26
N THR A 22 9.43 -40.27 -33.52
CA THR A 22 9.87 -40.47 -32.13
C THR A 22 8.97 -39.68 -31.19
N SER A 23 8.66 -40.28 -30.04
CA SER A 23 7.89 -39.65 -28.96
C SER A 23 8.67 -39.80 -27.67
N GLN A 24 8.81 -38.72 -26.91
CA GLN A 24 9.50 -38.69 -25.62
C GLN A 24 8.66 -37.90 -24.61
N GLY A 25 8.57 -38.39 -23.38
CA GLY A 25 7.77 -37.76 -22.32
C GLY A 25 6.59 -38.65 -21.94
N SER A 26 5.39 -38.08 -21.84
CA SER A 26 4.23 -38.81 -21.36
C SER A 26 3.76 -39.92 -22.31
N PRO A 27 3.55 -41.16 -21.81
CA PRO A 27 3.08 -42.28 -22.64
C PRO A 27 1.60 -42.20 -23.01
N SER A 28 0.84 -41.29 -22.37
CA SER A 28 -0.60 -41.12 -22.60
C SER A 28 -0.93 -40.40 -23.92
N VAL A 29 0.09 -39.93 -24.65
CA VAL A 29 -0.01 -39.39 -26.00
C VAL A 29 0.82 -40.24 -26.93
N THR A 30 0.20 -40.74 -27.98
CA THR A 30 0.83 -41.55 -29.02
C THR A 30 0.85 -40.78 -30.34
N ALA A 31 1.83 -41.12 -31.18
CA ALA A 31 1.97 -40.52 -32.50
C ALA A 31 2.36 -41.61 -33.50
N LYS A 32 1.72 -41.60 -34.68
CA LYS A 32 2.01 -42.54 -35.77
C LYS A 32 1.95 -41.82 -37.11
N ILE A 33 2.75 -42.28 -38.07
CA ILE A 33 2.71 -41.79 -39.44
C ILE A 33 1.94 -42.81 -40.29
N SER A 34 0.93 -42.34 -41.02
CA SER A 34 0.15 -43.14 -41.96
C SER A 34 -0.19 -42.29 -43.17
N ASN A 35 0.04 -42.81 -44.39
CA ASN A 35 -0.24 -42.11 -45.66
C ASN A 35 0.30 -40.66 -45.70
N LYS A 36 1.59 -40.48 -45.36
CA LYS A 36 2.26 -39.15 -45.25
C LYS A 36 1.59 -38.18 -44.27
N SER A 37 0.78 -38.68 -43.35
CA SER A 37 0.12 -37.89 -42.30
C SER A 37 0.57 -38.35 -40.92
N LEU A 38 0.96 -37.41 -40.06
CA LEU A 38 1.20 -37.65 -38.64
C LEU A 38 -0.11 -37.52 -37.88
N VAL A 39 -0.53 -38.62 -37.24
CA VAL A 39 -1.69 -38.67 -36.35
C VAL A 39 -1.18 -38.70 -34.92
N ILE A 40 -1.61 -37.72 -34.12
CA ILE A 40 -1.30 -37.61 -32.69
C ILE A 40 -2.60 -37.79 -31.93
N SER A 41 -2.64 -38.73 -30.98
CA SER A 41 -3.86 -39.04 -30.22
C SER A 41 -3.56 -39.43 -28.77
N GLY A 42 -4.51 -39.20 -27.87
CA GLY A 42 -4.45 -39.64 -26.48
C GLY A 42 -4.86 -38.55 -25.49
N SER A 43 -4.45 -38.69 -24.23
CA SER A 43 -4.81 -37.76 -23.15
C SER A 43 -3.56 -37.07 -22.59
N PRO A 44 -3.33 -35.77 -22.86
CA PRO A 44 -2.14 -35.08 -22.37
C PRO A 44 -2.05 -35.06 -20.84
N SER A 45 -0.88 -35.41 -20.32
CA SER A 45 -0.50 -35.34 -18.90
C SER A 45 1.00 -35.09 -18.84
N GLY A 46 1.45 -33.91 -18.40
CA GLY A 46 2.84 -33.48 -18.52
C GLY A 46 3.19 -32.95 -19.90
N THR A 47 4.45 -33.09 -20.32
CA THR A 47 4.94 -32.73 -21.65
C THR A 47 5.27 -33.98 -22.46
N THR A 48 4.85 -34.01 -23.72
CA THR A 48 5.26 -35.00 -24.73
C THR A 48 5.86 -34.26 -25.93
N PHE A 49 7.09 -34.63 -26.28
CA PHE A 49 7.79 -34.16 -27.46
C PHE A 49 7.65 -35.20 -28.56
N ILE A 50 7.14 -34.79 -29.72
CA ILE A 50 6.98 -35.67 -30.88
C ILE A 50 7.83 -35.10 -32.01
N LYS A 51 8.65 -35.93 -32.64
CA LYS A 51 9.45 -35.53 -33.80
C LYS A 51 9.16 -36.45 -34.98
N ALA A 52 8.86 -35.85 -36.12
CA ALA A 52 8.64 -36.53 -37.39
C ALA A 52 9.43 -35.79 -38.49
N GLY A 53 10.62 -36.30 -38.84
CA GLY A 53 11.54 -35.64 -39.77
C GLY A 53 12.06 -34.30 -39.21
N SER A 54 11.86 -33.22 -39.96
CA SER A 54 12.21 -31.85 -39.56
C SER A 54 11.17 -31.17 -38.67
N THR A 55 9.98 -31.77 -38.51
CA THR A 55 8.88 -31.18 -37.76
C THR A 55 8.85 -31.71 -36.33
N SER A 56 8.77 -30.79 -35.37
CA SER A 56 8.72 -31.10 -33.94
C SER A 56 7.45 -30.53 -33.33
N PHE A 57 6.83 -31.27 -32.41
CA PHE A 57 5.64 -30.87 -31.68
C PHE A 57 5.88 -30.99 -30.19
N ILE A 58 5.29 -30.05 -29.46
CA ILE A 58 5.17 -30.10 -28.01
C ILE A 58 3.67 -30.22 -27.69
N ILE A 59 3.30 -31.34 -27.09
CA ILE A 59 1.97 -31.60 -26.55
C ILE A 59 2.08 -31.48 -25.04
N ALA A 60 1.24 -30.65 -24.44
CA ALA A 60 1.21 -30.48 -23.00
C ALA A 60 -0.23 -30.28 -22.51
N ASP A 61 -0.50 -30.75 -21.29
CA ASP A 61 -1.72 -30.36 -20.60
C ASP A 61 -1.67 -28.87 -20.19
N LYS A 62 -2.84 -28.31 -19.90
CA LYS A 62 -3.00 -26.88 -19.57
C LYS A 62 -2.19 -26.45 -18.36
N VAL A 63 -1.96 -27.30 -17.36
CA VAL A 63 -1.17 -26.94 -16.16
C VAL A 63 0.31 -26.88 -16.52
N THR A 64 0.81 -27.87 -17.25
CA THR A 64 2.21 -27.92 -17.69
C THR A 64 2.53 -26.77 -18.65
N ALA A 65 1.63 -26.48 -19.59
CA ALA A 65 1.85 -25.45 -20.58
C ALA A 65 1.92 -24.03 -20.01
N ARG A 66 1.35 -23.76 -18.83
CA ARG A 66 1.50 -22.46 -18.12
C ARG A 66 2.95 -22.14 -17.74
N ARG A 67 3.85 -23.12 -17.79
CA ARG A 67 5.27 -22.97 -17.46
C ARG A 67 6.15 -22.74 -18.70
N ILE A 68 5.59 -22.77 -19.90
CA ILE A 68 6.31 -22.57 -21.16
C ILE A 68 6.28 -21.08 -21.50
N LEU A 69 7.44 -20.50 -21.82
CA LEU A 69 7.61 -19.09 -22.18
C LEU A 69 8.23 -18.97 -23.58
N GLU A 70 7.83 -17.95 -24.33
CA GLU A 70 8.36 -17.63 -25.66
C GLU A 70 8.92 -16.19 -25.67
N PRO A 71 10.11 -15.95 -25.09
CA PRO A 71 10.71 -14.63 -25.07
C PRO A 71 11.17 -14.21 -26.47
N GLN A 72 10.90 -12.96 -26.84
CA GLN A 72 11.35 -12.39 -28.11
C GLN A 72 12.87 -12.12 -28.06
N SER A 73 13.63 -12.59 -29.05
CA SER A 73 15.03 -12.17 -29.22
C SER A 73 15.09 -10.85 -29.98
N ARG A 74 15.73 -9.82 -29.40
CA ARG A 74 15.89 -8.49 -30.03
C ARG A 74 17.18 -8.34 -30.84
N HIS A 75 18.03 -9.36 -30.92
CA HIS A 75 19.24 -9.30 -31.74
C HIS A 75 19.04 -9.95 -33.10
N LYS A 76 19.17 -9.18 -34.18
CA LYS A 76 19.42 -9.71 -35.53
C LYS A 76 20.73 -10.48 -35.49
N GLY A 77 20.67 -11.79 -35.29
CA GLY A 77 21.83 -12.70 -35.35
C GLY A 77 22.06 -13.60 -34.15
N ILE A 78 21.33 -13.46 -33.03
CA ILE A 78 21.54 -14.29 -31.84
C ILE A 78 20.21 -14.91 -31.38
N PRO A 79 19.92 -16.18 -31.73
CA PRO A 79 18.80 -16.89 -31.16
C PRO A 79 19.15 -17.33 -29.72
N LEU A 80 18.39 -16.87 -28.73
CA LEU A 80 18.27 -17.57 -27.46
C LEU A 80 17.65 -18.95 -27.76
N ARG A 81 18.43 -20.04 -27.65
CA ARG A 81 17.94 -21.40 -27.96
C ARG A 81 17.56 -22.16 -26.70
N CYS A 82 16.27 -22.28 -26.44
CA CYS A 82 15.68 -23.43 -25.75
C CYS A 82 14.69 -24.07 -26.73
N CYS A 83 14.97 -25.30 -27.19
CA CYS A 83 14.21 -26.14 -28.16
C CYS A 83 14.60 -26.13 -29.66
N HIS A 84 15.79 -25.69 -30.10
CA HIS A 84 16.18 -25.80 -31.53
C HIS A 84 17.48 -26.58 -31.79
N GLN A 85 17.30 -27.81 -32.33
CA GLN A 85 18.34 -28.64 -32.96
C GLN A 85 18.84 -27.99 -34.25
N LYS A 86 20.03 -27.39 -34.21
CA LYS A 86 20.92 -27.29 -35.37
C LYS A 86 22.35 -27.27 -34.83
N SER A 87 23.13 -28.26 -35.25
CA SER A 87 24.55 -28.49 -34.98
C SER A 87 25.38 -27.20 -34.94
N HIS A 88 26.16 -27.01 -33.88
CA HIS A 88 27.10 -25.90 -33.72
C HIS A 88 28.53 -26.28 -34.17
N PRO A 89 29.31 -25.36 -34.76
CA PRO A 89 30.77 -25.41 -34.76
C PRO A 89 31.33 -25.17 -33.34
N SER A 90 32.52 -25.71 -33.07
CA SER A 90 33.17 -25.91 -31.77
C SER A 90 33.66 -24.66 -31.01
N SER A 91 32.92 -23.55 -31.01
CA SER A 91 33.24 -22.39 -30.17
C SER A 91 31.94 -21.75 -29.66
N TYR A 92 31.87 -21.50 -28.35
CA TYR A 92 30.72 -21.03 -27.54
C TYR A 92 29.83 -22.11 -26.89
N GLN A 93 30.28 -22.56 -25.71
CA GLN A 93 29.41 -23.01 -24.62
C GLN A 93 29.25 -21.83 -23.65
N ASP A 94 28.12 -21.14 -23.64
CA ASP A 94 27.76 -20.28 -22.49
C ASP A 94 26.23 -20.11 -22.43
N LEU A 95 25.62 -20.75 -21.43
CA LEU A 95 24.22 -20.53 -21.04
C LEU A 95 24.22 -19.50 -19.90
N THR A 96 24.15 -18.21 -20.19
CA THR A 96 24.14 -17.19 -19.13
C THR A 96 22.73 -16.90 -18.64
N SER A 97 22.28 -17.68 -17.66
CA SER A 97 21.65 -17.13 -16.45
C SER A 97 22.62 -17.41 -15.29
N SER A 98 22.59 -16.61 -14.22
CA SER A 98 23.67 -16.43 -13.22
C SER A 98 24.20 -17.68 -12.49
N ALA A 99 23.74 -18.88 -12.82
CA ALA A 99 24.19 -20.16 -12.25
C ALA A 99 23.98 -21.39 -13.16
N MET A 100 23.96 -21.26 -14.50
CA MET A 100 23.81 -22.42 -15.40
C MET A 100 25.17 -23.01 -15.81
N GLN A 101 25.41 -24.29 -15.51
CA GLN A 101 26.44 -25.07 -16.21
C GLN A 101 25.82 -25.81 -17.41
N PRO A 102 26.48 -25.80 -18.58
CA PRO A 102 25.97 -26.47 -19.78
C PRO A 102 26.01 -28.00 -19.65
N SER A 103 24.97 -28.66 -20.17
CA SER A 103 24.96 -30.11 -20.39
C SER A 103 25.79 -30.44 -21.65
N PRO A 104 26.63 -31.49 -21.65
CA PRO A 104 27.57 -31.78 -22.74
C PRO A 104 26.94 -32.42 -24.00
N ASP A 105 25.62 -32.60 -24.10
CA ASP A 105 24.98 -33.30 -25.23
C ASP A 105 24.27 -32.33 -26.22
N PRO A 106 24.81 -32.11 -27.44
CA PRO A 106 24.25 -31.20 -28.44
C PRO A 106 23.05 -31.78 -29.22
N SER A 107 22.60 -33.00 -28.92
CA SER A 107 21.56 -33.69 -29.70
C SER A 107 20.14 -33.65 -29.09
N SER A 108 19.99 -33.13 -27.87
CA SER A 108 18.74 -33.15 -27.10
C SER A 108 18.30 -31.76 -26.63
N LEU A 109 17.06 -31.64 -26.14
CA LEU A 109 16.62 -30.46 -25.39
C LEU A 109 17.67 -30.14 -24.32
N SER A 110 18.28 -28.96 -24.39
CA SER A 110 19.21 -28.50 -23.37
C SER A 110 18.45 -28.36 -22.05
N THR A 111 18.63 -29.36 -21.17
CA THR A 111 18.06 -29.35 -19.84
C THR A 111 19.11 -28.78 -18.90
N ALA A 112 18.84 -27.60 -18.36
CA ALA A 112 19.64 -27.00 -17.30
C ALA A 112 18.76 -26.90 -16.07
N THR A 113 19.21 -27.50 -14.97
CA THR A 113 18.53 -27.38 -13.69
C THR A 113 19.05 -26.12 -13.02
N LEU A 114 18.17 -25.13 -12.84
CA LEU A 114 18.44 -24.07 -11.89
C LEU A 114 18.42 -24.69 -10.49
N THR A 115 19.59 -24.80 -9.88
CA THR A 115 19.69 -25.10 -8.46
C THR A 115 19.06 -23.93 -7.73
N ARG A 116 17.86 -24.17 -7.19
CA ARG A 116 17.32 -23.30 -6.15
C ARG A 116 18.33 -23.37 -5.02
N SER A 117 19.13 -22.32 -4.84
CA SER A 117 19.88 -22.15 -3.59
C SER A 117 18.87 -22.42 -2.48
N PRO A 118 19.12 -23.35 -1.55
CA PRO A 118 18.19 -23.51 -0.46
C PRO A 118 18.09 -22.12 0.15
N LEU A 119 16.90 -21.51 0.07
CA LEU A 119 16.53 -20.46 0.98
C LEU A 119 16.37 -21.18 2.34
N SER A 120 17.48 -21.73 2.83
CA SER A 120 17.63 -22.48 4.05
C SER A 120 17.19 -21.52 5.13
N LYS A 121 16.07 -21.82 5.81
CA LYS A 121 15.62 -21.19 7.05
C LYS A 121 16.30 -19.83 7.26
N PHE A 122 15.85 -18.82 6.53
CA PHE A 122 16.36 -17.46 6.73
C PHE A 122 15.90 -17.03 8.13
N SER A 123 16.77 -17.24 9.12
CA SER A 123 16.75 -16.49 10.37
C SER A 123 17.14 -15.07 10.00
N LEU A 124 16.16 -14.31 9.54
CA LEU A 124 16.14 -12.89 9.75
C LEU A 124 16.35 -12.72 11.26
N LEU A 125 17.51 -12.19 11.66
CA LEU A 125 17.82 -11.82 13.04
C LEU A 125 16.89 -10.65 13.42
N LEU A 126 15.64 -11.03 13.63
CA LEU A 126 14.54 -10.26 14.15
C LEU A 126 14.36 -10.77 15.56
N SER A 127 14.24 -9.90 16.55
CA SER A 127 13.95 -10.29 17.92
C SER A 127 12.64 -11.10 17.99
N SER A 128 12.84 -12.41 17.93
CA SER A 128 12.08 -13.59 18.33
C SER A 128 10.56 -13.65 18.08
N GLN A 129 10.17 -14.41 17.06
CA GLN A 129 9.57 -15.76 17.15
C GLN A 129 9.03 -16.16 15.76
N VAL A 130 9.77 -17.02 15.02
CA VAL A 130 9.30 -17.60 13.75
C VAL A 130 8.81 -19.01 14.02
N SER A 131 7.48 -19.20 14.01
CA SER A 131 6.87 -20.49 13.74
C SER A 131 6.06 -20.38 12.45
N HIS A 132 6.36 -21.27 11.50
CA HIS A 132 5.70 -21.44 10.19
C HIS A 132 5.82 -20.25 9.19
N GLY A 133 6.88 -20.28 8.37
CA GLY A 133 6.90 -19.69 7.02
C GLY A 133 6.83 -18.16 6.88
N THR A 134 6.69 -17.41 7.98
CA THR A 134 6.58 -15.95 7.98
C THR A 134 7.72 -15.38 8.82
N ALA A 135 8.65 -14.64 8.20
CA ALA A 135 9.58 -13.82 8.96
C ALA A 135 8.81 -12.62 9.52
N ARG A 136 8.69 -12.54 10.84
CA ARG A 136 7.99 -11.46 11.57
C ARG A 136 9.03 -10.48 12.11
N LEU A 137 8.98 -9.21 11.67
CA LEU A 137 9.79 -8.15 12.27
C LEU A 137 9.01 -7.49 13.41
N SER A 138 9.53 -7.59 14.63
CA SER A 138 9.14 -6.74 15.75
C SER A 138 9.91 -5.42 15.67
N LEU A 139 9.20 -4.28 15.64
CA LEU A 139 9.83 -2.97 15.51
C LEU A 139 10.48 -2.57 16.86
N PRO A 140 11.77 -2.20 16.89
CA PRO A 140 12.60 -2.28 18.10
C PRO A 140 12.52 -1.07 19.06
N ALA A 141 11.94 0.06 18.66
CA ALA A 141 11.74 1.22 19.55
C ALA A 141 10.65 2.17 19.04
N TYR A 142 9.78 2.69 19.90
CA TYR A 142 8.67 3.55 19.48
C TYR A 142 8.78 4.93 20.10
N PHE A 143 8.51 5.95 19.30
CA PHE A 143 8.36 7.33 19.73
C PHE A 143 6.91 7.74 19.54
N ALA A 144 6.35 8.56 20.44
CA ALA A 144 4.97 9.01 20.32
C ALA A 144 4.75 10.52 20.54
N GLN A 145 3.82 11.10 19.76
CA GLN A 145 3.30 12.46 19.94
C GLN A 145 1.77 12.44 19.90
N LEU A 146 1.12 13.20 20.79
CA LEU A 146 -0.33 13.38 20.84
C LEU A 146 -0.73 14.69 20.15
N GLU A 147 -1.78 14.61 19.34
CA GLU A 147 -2.52 15.74 18.81
C GLU A 147 -3.91 15.78 19.47
N ASP A 148 -4.16 16.89 20.18
CA ASP A 148 -5.43 17.24 20.81
C ASP A 148 -5.76 18.72 20.52
N ALA A 149 -6.89 19.20 21.01
CA ALA A 149 -7.36 20.56 20.76
C ALA A 149 -6.44 21.69 21.29
N GLY A 150 -5.40 21.36 22.07
CA GLY A 150 -4.40 22.29 22.56
C GLY A 150 -3.25 22.58 21.59
N VAL A 151 -3.12 21.84 20.48
CA VAL A 151 -2.01 22.01 19.53
C VAL A 151 -2.17 23.31 18.71
N GLU A 152 -1.11 24.13 18.67
CA GLU A 152 -1.06 25.35 17.86
C GLU A 152 -1.00 25.04 16.36
N LEU A 153 -1.67 25.86 15.55
CA LEU A 153 -1.62 25.79 14.10
C LEU A 153 -0.26 26.30 13.61
N TYR A 154 0.72 25.42 13.48
CA TYR A 154 1.98 25.70 12.77
C TYR A 154 1.76 25.56 11.25
N GLY A 155 2.02 26.62 10.48
CA GLY A 155 1.86 26.69 9.02
C GLY A 155 1.15 27.96 8.52
N PHE A 156 1.20 28.22 7.21
CA PHE A 156 0.52 29.35 6.57
C PHE A 156 -0.99 29.27 6.85
N ILE A 157 -1.48 30.16 7.71
CA ILE A 157 -2.91 30.29 7.98
C ILE A 157 -3.47 31.11 6.84
N ALA A 158 -4.43 30.57 6.08
CA ALA A 158 -5.27 31.39 5.23
C ALA A 158 -6.00 32.42 6.12
N ARG A 159 -5.41 33.61 6.29
CA ARG A 159 -6.04 34.77 6.91
C ARG A 159 -6.88 35.42 5.83
N GLY A 160 -8.00 34.79 5.49
CA GLY A 160 -9.07 35.48 4.80
C GLY A 160 -9.74 36.44 5.77
N SER A 161 -9.37 37.72 5.74
CA SER A 161 -10.32 38.76 6.13
C SER A 161 -11.37 38.81 5.03
N LEU A 162 -12.50 38.14 5.25
CA LEU A 162 -13.72 38.38 4.51
C LEU A 162 -14.79 38.68 5.54
N ASP A 163 -15.19 39.95 5.60
CA ASP A 163 -16.50 40.33 6.12
C ASP A 163 -17.52 39.35 5.52
N SER A 164 -18.15 38.58 6.40
CA SER A 164 -19.21 37.62 6.12
C SER A 164 -18.91 36.55 5.07
N MET A 165 -18.89 35.28 5.51
CA MET A 165 -19.63 34.14 4.96
C MET A 165 -18.90 32.80 5.27
N ILE A 166 -19.58 31.65 5.43
CA ILE A 166 -20.92 31.38 4.90
C ILE A 166 -21.83 30.52 5.80
N PRO A 167 -23.07 31.00 6.05
CA PRO A 167 -24.36 30.31 5.88
C PRO A 167 -24.52 29.24 4.74
N SER A 168 -23.45 28.68 4.16
CA SER A 168 -23.49 27.66 3.10
C SER A 168 -22.35 26.62 3.15
N GLY A 169 -21.68 26.46 4.30
CA GLY A 169 -20.73 25.37 4.55
C GLY A 169 -19.28 25.69 4.12
N GLY A 170 -18.34 25.56 5.06
CA GLY A 170 -16.90 25.78 4.86
C GLY A 170 -16.23 24.65 4.07
N LYS A 171 -16.32 24.75 2.75
CA LYS A 171 -15.70 23.80 1.79
C LYS A 171 -14.18 24.01 1.75
N VAL A 172 -13.40 22.97 2.01
CA VAL A 172 -11.92 23.07 2.10
C VAL A 172 -11.21 23.34 0.78
N ASP A 173 -11.78 22.88 -0.33
CA ASP A 173 -11.20 23.11 -1.65
C ASP A 173 -11.15 24.59 -2.03
N GLU A 174 -12.06 25.42 -1.49
CA GLU A 174 -12.05 26.88 -1.67
C GLU A 174 -10.88 27.56 -0.93
N TYR A 175 -10.19 26.81 -0.05
CA TYR A 175 -9.01 27.23 0.70
C TYR A 175 -7.75 26.45 0.29
N GLU A 176 -7.72 25.91 -0.94
CA GLU A 176 -6.53 25.26 -1.53
C GLU A 176 -6.09 23.97 -0.81
N PHE A 177 -7.01 23.32 -0.08
CA PHE A 177 -6.78 22.06 0.62
C PHE A 177 -7.63 20.94 0.01
N HIS A 178 -6.97 20.02 -0.69
CA HIS A 178 -7.66 19.01 -1.53
C HIS A 178 -7.52 17.57 -1.04
N GLN A 179 -6.64 17.32 -0.07
CA GLN A 179 -6.27 15.96 0.29
C GLN A 179 -5.95 15.78 1.77
N GLY A 180 -6.23 14.56 2.25
CA GLY A 180 -5.88 14.12 3.59
C GLY A 180 -6.67 14.82 4.69
N ASN A 181 -6.25 14.67 5.93
CA ASN A 181 -6.99 15.22 7.06
C ASN A 181 -7.10 16.75 6.99
N THR A 182 -8.20 17.30 7.49
CA THR A 182 -8.37 18.75 7.61
C THR A 182 -8.87 19.09 9.00
N LEU A 183 -8.37 20.19 9.57
CA LEU A 183 -8.79 20.70 10.85
C LEU A 183 -9.46 22.06 10.71
N TYR A 184 -10.55 22.24 11.47
CA TYR A 184 -11.28 23.48 11.60
C TYR A 184 -11.26 23.93 13.06
N ARG A 185 -11.15 25.23 13.30
CA ARG A 185 -11.26 25.86 14.61
C ARG A 185 -12.27 27.01 14.56
N GLY A 186 -13.43 26.82 15.16
CA GLY A 186 -14.48 27.83 15.31
C GLY A 186 -14.35 28.52 16.66
N TYR A 187 -14.11 29.83 16.65
CA TYR A 187 -13.92 30.66 17.82
C TYR A 187 -15.24 31.34 18.20
N PHE A 188 -15.57 31.38 19.49
CA PHE A 188 -16.74 32.09 20.02
C PHE A 188 -16.51 32.48 21.48
N LYS A 189 -17.35 33.36 22.03
CA LYS A 189 -17.17 33.89 23.39
C LYS A 189 -18.28 33.54 24.35
N GLY A 190 -17.91 33.47 25.63
CA GLY A 190 -18.83 33.33 26.75
C GLY A 190 -19.41 31.94 26.92
N ILE A 191 -20.39 31.83 27.82
CA ILE A 191 -20.97 30.56 28.28
C ILE A 191 -22.39 30.29 27.77
N ASN A 192 -22.92 31.17 26.91
CA ASN A 192 -24.31 31.10 26.46
C ASN A 192 -24.54 29.97 25.45
N ALA A 193 -23.49 29.51 24.77
CA ALA A 193 -23.61 28.41 23.83
C ALA A 193 -23.99 27.11 24.57
N THR A 194 -24.97 26.38 24.06
CA THR A 194 -25.47 25.14 24.69
C THR A 194 -25.08 23.88 23.93
N GLY A 195 -24.57 24.04 22.71
CA GLY A 195 -24.22 22.95 21.82
C GLY A 195 -23.99 23.44 20.40
N VAL A 196 -23.81 22.52 19.47
CA VAL A 196 -23.64 22.82 18.05
C VAL A 196 -24.29 21.73 17.20
N ASN A 197 -25.04 22.13 16.18
CA ASN A 197 -25.46 21.22 15.10
C ASN A 197 -24.38 21.26 14.02
N LEU A 198 -23.88 20.09 13.59
CA LEU A 198 -22.81 19.97 12.60
C LEU A 198 -23.08 18.83 11.61
N ALA A 199 -22.68 19.05 10.37
CA ALA A 199 -22.66 18.04 9.31
C ALA A 199 -21.23 17.50 9.08
N ILE A 200 -20.74 16.57 9.92
CA ILE A 200 -19.29 16.20 10.04
C ILE A 200 -19.00 14.78 10.58
N GLN A 201 -17.73 14.35 10.61
CA GLN A 201 -17.27 13.05 11.16
C GLN A 201 -16.60 13.11 12.56
N GLY A 202 -16.20 14.27 13.13
CA GLY A 202 -15.69 14.33 14.51
C GLY A 202 -15.33 15.73 15.06
N ALA A 203 -15.55 15.97 16.35
CA ALA A 203 -15.43 17.29 17.01
C ALA A 203 -15.01 17.26 18.50
N TRP A 204 -14.33 18.33 18.92
CA TRP A 204 -13.93 18.68 20.29
C TRP A 204 -14.31 20.13 20.59
N ILE A 205 -14.63 20.47 21.85
CA ILE A 205 -14.74 21.84 22.35
C ILE A 205 -13.69 22.09 23.43
N ASN A 206 -12.85 23.11 23.23
CA ASN A 206 -11.65 23.31 24.05
C ASN A 206 -10.91 21.96 24.15
N SER A 207 -10.40 21.58 25.32
CA SER A 207 -9.77 20.27 25.55
C SER A 207 -10.75 19.10 25.73
N LYS A 208 -12.06 19.29 25.54
CA LYS A 208 -13.09 18.27 25.79
C LYS A 208 -13.61 17.68 24.49
N PHE A 209 -13.55 16.35 24.38
CA PHE A 209 -14.12 15.64 23.26
C PHE A 209 -15.65 15.70 23.27
N LEU A 210 -16.26 15.93 22.11
CA LEU A 210 -17.70 15.96 21.94
C LEU A 210 -18.21 14.73 21.21
N PHE A 211 -17.61 14.40 20.06
CA PHE A 211 -18.21 13.45 19.14
C PHE A 211 -17.26 12.90 18.09
N SER A 212 -17.51 11.67 17.65
CA SER A 212 -16.97 11.12 16.41
C SER A 212 -17.94 10.11 15.83
N ASN A 213 -18.12 10.18 14.52
CA ASN A 213 -18.76 9.14 13.73
C ASN A 213 -17.73 8.44 12.84
N ASN A 214 -17.88 7.13 12.73
CA ASN A 214 -17.19 6.36 11.71
C ASN A 214 -18.16 6.28 10.53
N GLY A 215 -18.04 7.21 9.57
CA GLY A 215 -18.81 7.13 8.32
C GLY A 215 -18.69 5.72 7.71
N THR A 216 -19.76 5.22 7.12
CA THR A 216 -19.82 3.86 6.57
C THR A 216 -19.39 3.84 5.11
N ASN A 217 -18.73 2.76 4.68
CA ASN A 217 -18.44 2.56 3.26
C ASN A 217 -19.73 2.35 2.43
N GLN A 218 -19.65 2.62 1.13
CA GLN A 218 -20.78 2.53 0.18
C GLN A 218 -21.41 1.13 0.07
N TYR A 219 -20.69 0.09 0.48
CA TYR A 219 -21.13 -1.30 0.45
C TYR A 219 -21.64 -1.80 1.81
N SER A 220 -21.75 -0.93 2.81
CA SER A 220 -22.32 -1.30 4.09
C SER A 220 -23.80 -1.66 3.93
N SER A 221 -24.34 -2.51 4.81
CA SER A 221 -25.72 -3.01 4.72
C SER A 221 -26.78 -1.91 4.66
N ASN A 222 -26.46 -0.73 5.21
CA ASN A 222 -27.36 0.42 5.30
C ASN A 222 -26.98 1.54 4.31
N GLY A 223 -26.07 1.27 3.37
CA GLY A 223 -25.52 2.27 2.44
C GLY A 223 -24.36 3.08 3.02
N GLY A 224 -23.60 3.74 2.13
CA GLY A 224 -22.50 4.62 2.52
C GLY A 224 -23.00 5.93 3.10
N THR A 225 -22.33 6.41 4.15
CA THR A 225 -22.64 7.69 4.79
C THR A 225 -21.53 8.69 4.51
N ASN A 226 -21.75 9.60 3.56
CA ASN A 226 -20.81 10.66 3.21
C ASN A 226 -20.97 11.91 4.10
N ILE A 227 -22.16 12.13 4.66
CA ILE A 227 -22.47 13.26 5.56
C ILE A 227 -23.19 12.71 6.78
N VAL A 228 -22.76 13.15 7.97
CA VAL A 228 -23.41 12.84 9.24
C VAL A 228 -23.87 14.16 9.84
N ASN A 229 -25.17 14.35 10.02
CA ASN A 229 -25.73 15.48 10.73
C ASN A 229 -25.92 15.09 12.19
N ASP A 230 -25.29 15.82 13.11
CA ASP A 230 -25.39 15.56 14.55
C ASP A 230 -25.61 16.85 15.33
N THR A 231 -26.25 16.74 16.49
CA THR A 231 -26.45 17.83 17.45
C THR A 231 -25.70 17.50 18.73
N LEU A 232 -24.61 18.22 18.96
CA LEU A 232 -23.68 17.98 20.06
C LEU A 232 -23.95 18.98 21.17
N THR A 233 -24.28 18.51 22.36
CA THR A 233 -24.48 19.38 23.52
C THR A 233 -23.17 19.65 24.24
N PHE A 234 -23.00 20.89 24.73
CA PHE A 234 -21.84 21.26 25.53
C PHE A 234 -22.10 20.91 26.99
N LEU A 235 -21.25 20.04 27.55
CA LEU A 235 -21.35 19.64 28.97
C LEU A 235 -21.14 20.85 29.89
N ALA A 236 -21.77 20.83 31.07
CA ALA A 236 -21.57 21.88 32.06
C ALA A 236 -20.06 22.09 32.38
N GLY A 237 -19.63 23.34 32.41
CA GLY A 237 -18.22 23.71 32.63
C GLY A 237 -17.27 23.33 31.49
N SER A 238 -17.77 23.01 30.28
CA SER A 238 -16.94 22.88 29.07
C SER A 238 -16.54 24.22 28.47
N LEU A 239 -17.31 25.28 28.76
CA LEU A 239 -17.07 26.63 28.28
C LEU A 239 -16.39 27.50 29.33
N THR A 240 -15.59 28.44 28.86
CA THR A 240 -15.02 29.54 29.65
C THR A 240 -15.84 30.81 29.45
N SER A 241 -15.76 31.75 30.39
CA SER A 241 -16.38 33.08 30.24
C SER A 241 -15.72 33.94 29.17
N GLY A 242 -14.51 33.60 28.74
CA GLY A 242 -13.76 34.27 27.69
C GLY A 242 -13.89 33.54 26.36
N ASP A 243 -12.76 33.33 25.70
CA ASP A 243 -12.70 32.67 24.39
C ASP A 243 -12.90 31.15 24.52
N ASN A 244 -13.66 30.61 23.57
CA ASN A 244 -13.90 29.18 23.41
C ASN A 244 -13.60 28.77 21.97
N ILE A 245 -13.17 27.52 21.79
CA ILE A 245 -12.77 27.01 20.47
C ILE A 245 -13.35 25.63 20.24
N LEU A 246 -14.20 25.51 19.22
CA LEU A 246 -14.62 24.22 18.67
C LEU A 246 -13.58 23.75 17.65
N THR A 247 -12.96 22.60 17.90
CA THR A 247 -12.02 21.95 16.98
C THR A 247 -12.70 20.77 16.28
N VAL A 248 -12.72 20.75 14.96
CA VAL A 248 -13.31 19.67 14.14
C VAL A 248 -12.21 19.08 13.28
N ILE A 249 -12.09 17.75 13.28
CA ILE A 249 -11.12 17.04 12.42
C ILE A 249 -11.92 16.16 11.46
N LEU A 250 -11.61 16.28 10.17
CA LEU A 250 -12.24 15.52 9.11
C LEU A 250 -11.22 14.60 8.42
N ASP A 251 -11.73 13.48 7.91
CA ASP A 251 -10.97 12.44 7.21
C ASP A 251 -11.48 12.26 5.77
N PRO A 252 -11.38 13.28 4.89
CA PRO A 252 -11.79 13.07 3.50
C PRO A 252 -10.91 11.98 2.87
N THR A 253 -11.53 11.05 2.16
CA THR A 253 -10.86 9.87 1.56
C THR A 253 -10.55 10.08 0.07
N GLY A 254 -10.34 11.34 -0.33
CA GLY A 254 -10.20 11.75 -1.73
C GLY A 254 -11.45 12.46 -2.27
N LEU A 255 -11.38 12.96 -3.50
CA LEU A 255 -12.50 13.55 -4.25
C LEU A 255 -13.21 12.46 -5.07
N GLU A 256 -14.46 12.72 -5.47
CA GLU A 256 -15.20 11.79 -6.32
C GLU A 256 -14.67 11.81 -7.76
N GLU A 257 -14.83 10.70 -8.47
CA GLU A 257 -14.71 10.67 -9.93
C GLU A 257 -15.93 11.34 -10.58
N ASP A 258 -15.82 11.73 -11.85
CA ASP A 258 -16.93 12.31 -12.63
C ASP A 258 -17.03 11.67 -14.01
N PHE A 259 -17.87 10.65 -14.13
CA PHE A 259 -18.06 9.87 -15.36
C PHE A 259 -19.24 10.34 -16.21
N ASP A 260 -20.18 11.08 -15.62
CA ASP A 260 -21.47 11.43 -16.23
C ASP A 260 -21.68 12.94 -16.43
N GLY A 261 -20.62 13.75 -16.25
CA GLY A 261 -20.66 15.21 -16.43
C GLY A 261 -21.57 15.91 -15.41
N GLN A 262 -21.78 15.28 -14.26
CA GLN A 262 -22.66 15.77 -13.19
C GLN A 262 -21.87 16.57 -12.14
N ASP A 263 -20.62 16.93 -12.44
CA ASP A 263 -19.76 17.69 -11.54
C ASP A 263 -19.57 17.02 -10.17
N LYS A 264 -19.67 15.68 -10.10
CA LYS A 264 -19.54 14.95 -8.81
C LYS A 264 -18.17 15.15 -8.17
N PHE A 265 -17.12 15.35 -8.96
CA PHE A 265 -15.79 15.69 -8.46
C PHE A 265 -15.76 17.01 -7.67
N LYS A 266 -16.73 17.91 -7.89
CA LYS A 266 -16.92 19.15 -7.12
C LYS A 266 -17.69 18.94 -5.82
N THR A 267 -18.08 17.69 -5.49
CA THR A 267 -18.69 17.37 -4.20
C THR A 267 -17.72 17.83 -3.12
N PRO A 268 -18.02 18.88 -2.35
CA PRO A 268 -16.91 19.52 -1.65
C PRO A 268 -16.42 18.64 -0.47
N ARG A 269 -15.29 18.93 0.14
CA ARG A 269 -14.96 18.33 1.45
C ARG A 269 -15.17 19.39 2.53
N GLY A 270 -15.39 18.97 3.78
CA GLY A 270 -15.51 19.93 4.88
C GLY A 270 -16.83 19.96 5.65
N ILE A 271 -16.97 20.98 6.50
CA ILE A 271 -18.21 21.27 7.25
C ILE A 271 -19.25 21.80 6.27
N ARG A 272 -20.36 21.06 6.09
CA ARG A 272 -21.44 21.43 5.13
C ARG A 272 -22.41 22.48 5.65
N GLY A 273 -22.48 22.61 6.95
CA GLY A 273 -23.38 23.50 7.65
C GLY A 273 -23.13 23.36 9.15
N TYR A 274 -23.36 24.44 9.87
CA TYR A 274 -23.31 24.45 11.32
C TYR A 274 -24.39 25.36 11.88
N ASN A 275 -24.77 25.13 13.14
CA ASN A 275 -25.56 26.08 13.92
C ASN A 275 -25.10 26.01 15.38
N LEU A 276 -24.56 27.10 15.91
CA LEU A 276 -24.20 27.20 17.33
C LEU A 276 -25.48 27.43 18.14
N LEU A 277 -25.77 26.55 19.08
CA LEU A 277 -27.00 26.58 19.89
C LEU A 277 -26.83 27.54 21.06
N GLY A 278 -27.93 28.12 21.55
CA GLY A 278 -27.92 29.06 22.68
C GLY A 278 -28.04 30.53 22.29
N GLY A 279 -28.45 30.82 21.05
CA GLY A 279 -28.69 32.19 20.57
C GLY A 279 -27.41 33.00 20.34
N VAL A 280 -26.29 32.31 20.10
CA VAL A 280 -24.97 32.87 19.80
C VAL A 280 -24.43 32.25 18.51
N ASP A 281 -23.37 32.81 17.95
CA ASP A 281 -22.70 32.29 16.76
C ASP A 281 -21.17 32.31 16.93
N PHE A 282 -20.43 31.70 15.99
CA PHE A 282 -18.99 31.77 15.92
C PHE A 282 -18.52 33.15 15.45
N ASP A 283 -17.52 33.70 16.12
CA ASP A 283 -16.83 34.94 15.76
C ASP A 283 -15.95 34.76 14.52
N THR A 284 -15.25 33.63 14.41
CA THR A 284 -14.29 33.37 13.34
C THR A 284 -14.05 31.87 13.18
N TRP A 285 -13.80 31.43 11.95
CA TRP A 285 -13.29 30.10 11.64
C TRP A 285 -11.87 30.16 11.11
N ARG A 286 -11.06 29.16 11.49
CA ARG A 286 -9.76 28.87 10.88
C ARG A 286 -9.74 27.45 10.35
N ILE A 287 -9.11 27.26 9.21
CA ILE A 287 -9.01 25.97 8.52
C ILE A 287 -7.55 25.70 8.21
N ILE A 288 -7.11 24.45 8.36
CA ILE A 288 -5.79 24.02 7.91
C ILE A 288 -5.85 22.61 7.29
N GLY A 289 -5.29 22.48 6.09
CA GLY A 289 -4.99 21.20 5.45
C GLY A 289 -3.48 20.93 5.43
N ASN A 290 -2.99 20.34 4.34
CA ASN A 290 -1.57 20.05 4.14
C ASN A 290 -0.71 21.33 4.18
N PHE A 291 0.58 21.16 4.52
CA PHE A 291 1.48 22.29 4.64
C PHE A 291 1.67 23.01 3.30
N GLY A 292 1.29 24.29 3.25
CA GLY A 292 1.39 25.13 2.06
C GLY A 292 0.23 25.02 1.07
N GLY A 293 -0.77 24.15 1.31
CA GLY A 293 -1.92 23.98 0.41
C GLY A 293 -1.48 23.59 -1.01
N GLU A 294 -2.01 24.28 -2.03
CA GLU A 294 -1.58 24.14 -3.43
C GLU A 294 -0.11 24.52 -3.66
N SER A 295 0.42 25.43 -2.84
CA SER A 295 1.80 25.93 -2.89
C SER A 295 2.76 25.14 -1.98
N GLY A 296 2.43 23.89 -1.66
CA GLY A 296 3.27 23.00 -0.86
C GLY A 296 4.67 22.80 -1.48
N PRO A 297 5.74 22.69 -0.66
CA PRO A 297 7.11 22.60 -1.16
C PRO A 297 7.49 21.20 -1.69
N ASP A 298 6.69 20.16 -1.44
CA ASP A 298 7.01 18.78 -1.83
C ASP A 298 6.65 18.51 -3.29
N THR A 299 7.58 18.84 -4.20
CA THR A 299 7.44 18.56 -5.63
C THR A 299 7.82 17.13 -6.01
N VAL A 300 8.31 16.31 -5.07
CA VAL A 300 8.81 14.96 -5.35
C VAL A 300 7.73 13.92 -5.07
N CYS A 301 7.14 13.95 -3.88
CA CYS A 301 5.99 13.11 -3.54
C CYS A 301 4.67 13.73 -4.04
N GLY A 302 4.67 15.05 -4.23
CA GLY A 302 3.53 15.82 -4.74
C GLY A 302 2.53 16.21 -3.64
N ASN A 303 1.63 17.13 -4.01
CA ASN A 303 0.66 17.75 -3.08
C ASN A 303 -0.37 16.80 -2.46
N LEU A 304 -0.43 15.54 -2.92
CA LEU A 304 -1.38 14.55 -2.40
C LEU A 304 -0.77 13.58 -1.37
N ASN A 305 0.54 13.68 -1.12
CA ASN A 305 1.23 12.83 -0.17
C ASN A 305 0.86 13.16 1.28
N GLU A 306 0.86 14.46 1.61
CA GLU A 306 0.55 14.97 2.95
C GLU A 306 -0.93 15.33 3.11
N GLY A 307 -1.51 14.99 4.26
CA GLY A 307 -2.70 15.63 4.79
C GLY A 307 -2.37 16.77 5.75
N GLY A 308 -3.40 17.22 6.48
CA GLY A 308 -3.29 18.31 7.43
C GLY A 308 -3.07 17.90 8.87
N LEU A 309 -2.70 16.67 9.25
CA LEU A 309 -2.37 16.35 10.65
C LEU A 309 -1.10 17.09 11.10
N PHE A 310 -0.96 17.36 12.41
CA PHE A 310 0.22 18.06 12.92
C PHE A 310 1.54 17.41 12.50
N VAL A 311 1.62 16.06 12.57
CA VAL A 311 2.82 15.30 12.18
C VAL A 311 3.10 15.30 10.68
N GLU A 312 2.11 15.60 9.85
CA GLU A 312 2.28 15.82 8.42
C GLU A 312 2.83 17.23 8.21
N ARG A 313 2.17 18.24 8.80
CA ARG A 313 2.54 19.65 8.66
C ARG A 313 3.94 19.97 9.21
N THR A 314 4.40 19.29 10.26
CA THR A 314 5.77 19.46 10.80
C THR A 314 6.83 18.63 10.09
N GLY A 315 6.45 17.79 9.11
CA GLY A 315 7.39 16.93 8.40
C GLY A 315 7.86 15.73 9.24
N ALA A 316 7.14 15.36 10.30
CA ALA A 316 7.50 14.24 11.16
C ALA A 316 7.41 12.86 10.47
N HIS A 317 6.95 12.79 9.23
CA HIS A 317 6.99 11.59 8.38
C HIS A 317 8.24 11.55 7.46
N LEU A 318 8.95 12.67 7.31
CA LEU A 318 10.09 12.82 6.40
C LEU A 318 11.37 12.18 6.93
N VAL A 319 12.30 11.92 6.02
CA VAL A 319 13.66 11.45 6.35
C VAL A 319 14.43 12.59 7.04
N GLY A 320 15.20 12.26 8.07
CA GLY A 320 16.00 13.23 8.83
C GLY A 320 15.26 13.94 9.97
N TYR A 321 13.96 13.70 10.16
CA TYR A 321 13.25 14.22 11.33
C TYR A 321 13.76 13.59 12.63
N SER A 322 14.18 14.44 13.57
CA SER A 322 14.67 14.05 14.89
C SER A 322 13.54 14.02 15.91
N THR A 323 13.25 12.84 16.44
CA THR A 323 12.26 12.67 17.52
C THR A 323 12.76 13.23 18.86
N GLN A 324 14.09 13.31 19.05
CA GLN A 324 14.70 13.84 20.28
C GLN A 324 14.56 15.36 20.35
N ASP A 325 14.91 16.06 19.27
CA ASP A 325 14.87 17.54 19.23
C ASP A 325 13.44 18.08 19.30
N ASN A 326 12.47 17.24 18.94
CA ASN A 326 11.04 17.58 18.98
C ASN A 326 10.32 17.01 20.22
N SER A 327 11.06 16.57 21.25
CA SER A 327 10.52 16.13 22.55
C SER A 327 9.49 15.00 22.48
N TRP A 328 9.62 14.08 21.51
CA TRP A 328 8.72 12.92 21.44
C TRP A 328 8.97 11.99 22.63
N ALA A 329 7.88 11.45 23.20
CA ALA A 329 7.99 10.47 24.26
C ALA A 329 8.68 9.20 23.73
N THR A 330 9.50 8.56 24.56
CA THR A 330 10.31 7.38 24.18
C THR A 330 10.09 6.20 25.13
N GLY A 331 10.51 5.01 24.72
CA GLY A 331 10.58 3.81 25.57
C GLY A 331 9.36 2.89 25.47
N ALA A 332 9.35 1.84 26.30
CA ALA A 332 8.33 0.78 26.24
C ALA A 332 6.89 1.29 26.46
N SER A 333 6.72 2.44 27.11
CA SER A 333 5.44 3.13 27.29
C SER A 333 4.84 3.67 25.99
N CYS A 334 5.66 3.87 24.96
CA CYS A 334 5.27 4.41 23.67
C CYS A 334 5.00 3.31 22.64
N ASN A 335 5.10 2.04 23.03
CA ASN A 335 4.80 0.92 22.14
C ASN A 335 3.28 0.87 21.86
N PRO A 336 2.86 0.92 20.57
CA PRO A 336 1.46 0.93 20.16
C PRO A 336 0.68 -0.36 20.52
N LEU A 337 1.39 -1.43 20.90
CA LEU A 337 0.85 -2.75 21.21
C LEU A 337 0.74 -3.04 22.71
N THR A 338 1.67 -2.51 23.54
CA THR A 338 1.81 -2.91 24.96
C THR A 338 1.18 -1.93 25.96
N ARG A 339 0.77 -0.74 25.53
CA ARG A 339 -0.10 0.16 26.31
C ARG A 339 -1.45 0.33 25.62
N THR A 340 -2.41 0.91 26.34
CA THR A 340 -3.82 1.15 25.95
C THR A 340 -4.02 1.95 24.64
N GLY A 341 -2.97 2.20 23.85
CA GLY A 341 -2.96 3.03 22.64
C GLY A 341 -3.34 4.46 23.00
N LEU A 342 -4.60 4.78 22.78
CA LEU A 342 -5.29 5.96 23.28
C LEU A 342 -6.28 5.52 24.37
N SER A 343 -6.22 6.15 25.54
CA SER A 343 -7.20 5.95 26.62
C SER A 343 -8.40 6.89 26.52
N ALA A 344 -8.36 7.86 25.61
CA ALA A 344 -9.39 8.86 25.37
C ALA A 344 -9.31 9.31 23.90
N ALA A 345 -10.27 10.14 23.48
CA ALA A 345 -10.30 10.62 22.12
C ALA A 345 -9.10 11.50 21.75
N GLY A 346 -8.51 11.23 20.59
CA GLY A 346 -7.38 12.00 20.07
C GLY A 346 -6.69 11.32 18.90
N ILE A 347 -5.57 11.89 18.49
CA ILE A 347 -4.70 11.33 17.46
C ILE A 347 -3.31 11.18 18.05
N LYS A 348 -2.71 9.99 17.93
CA LYS A 348 -1.33 9.75 18.34
C LYS A 348 -0.52 9.25 17.15
N ALA A 349 0.66 9.82 16.93
CA ALA A 349 1.59 9.31 15.94
C ALA A 349 2.64 8.43 16.61
N PHE A 350 3.05 7.37 15.93
CA PHE A 350 4.14 6.50 16.32
C PHE A 350 5.18 6.49 15.22
N ARG A 351 6.45 6.70 15.57
CA ARG A 351 7.58 6.65 14.63
C ARG A 351 8.63 5.65 15.11
N THR A 352 9.23 4.93 14.17
CA THR A 352 10.34 4.01 14.43
C THR A 352 11.18 3.81 13.18
N SER A 353 12.35 3.18 13.34
CA SER A 353 13.26 2.84 12.25
C SER A 353 13.67 1.37 12.34
N PHE A 354 13.96 0.77 11.19
CA PHE A 354 14.41 -0.61 11.10
C PHE A 354 15.32 -0.81 9.88
N ASN A 355 16.22 -1.78 9.98
CA ASN A 355 17.15 -2.12 8.89
C ASN A 355 16.72 -3.38 8.18
N LEU A 356 16.89 -3.41 6.86
CA LEU A 356 16.77 -4.60 6.03
C LEU A 356 18.11 -4.92 5.36
N ASN A 357 18.32 -6.20 5.06
CA ASN A 357 19.50 -6.67 4.35
C ASN A 357 19.12 -7.89 3.49
N PHE A 358 18.38 -7.65 2.42
CA PHE A 358 17.94 -8.71 1.51
C PHE A 358 19.09 -9.24 0.65
N PRO A 359 19.15 -10.56 0.39
CA PRO A 359 20.18 -11.13 -0.46
C PRO A 359 20.13 -10.56 -1.89
N ALA A 360 21.29 -10.34 -2.47
CA ALA A 360 21.39 -9.99 -3.89
C ALA A 360 20.75 -11.08 -4.78
N GLY A 361 20.08 -10.67 -5.86
CA GLY A 361 19.37 -11.58 -6.76
C GLY A 361 18.12 -12.21 -6.15
N SER A 362 17.56 -11.60 -5.10
CA SER A 362 16.26 -11.96 -4.55
C SER A 362 15.22 -10.87 -4.80
N ASP A 363 13.97 -11.29 -4.94
CA ASP A 363 12.79 -10.41 -4.91
C ASP A 363 11.90 -10.90 -3.76
N ILE A 364 11.81 -10.08 -2.72
CA ILE A 364 11.13 -10.37 -1.46
C ILE A 364 10.05 -9.30 -1.27
N PRO A 365 8.81 -9.55 -1.73
CA PRO A 365 7.72 -8.61 -1.49
C PRO A 365 7.40 -8.55 0.00
N VAL A 366 7.47 -7.34 0.56
CA VAL A 366 7.14 -7.04 1.95
C VAL A 366 5.80 -6.33 2.01
N ALA A 367 5.04 -6.57 3.07
CA ALA A 367 3.86 -5.81 3.39
C ALA A 367 3.79 -5.50 4.89
N LEU A 368 3.17 -4.37 5.23
CA LEU A 368 2.73 -4.07 6.59
C LEU A 368 1.37 -4.71 6.83
N ASN A 369 1.29 -5.63 7.78
CA ASN A 369 0.06 -6.27 8.22
C ASN A 369 -0.45 -5.62 9.51
N ILE A 370 -1.69 -5.16 9.52
CA ILE A 370 -2.37 -4.58 10.69
C ILE A 370 -3.55 -5.47 11.05
N THR A 371 -3.49 -6.08 12.24
CA THR A 371 -4.56 -6.98 12.69
C THR A 371 -5.75 -6.19 13.20
N ARG A 372 -6.93 -6.43 12.61
CA ARG A 372 -8.20 -5.85 13.06
C ARG A 372 -8.67 -6.44 14.38
N MET A 373 -9.25 -5.59 15.21
CA MET A 373 -9.98 -5.97 16.41
C MET A 373 -11.29 -5.18 16.45
N SER A 374 -12.42 -5.88 16.45
CA SER A 374 -13.76 -5.25 16.38
C SER A 374 -14.03 -4.28 17.53
N SER A 375 -13.47 -4.54 18.70
CA SER A 375 -13.56 -3.68 19.89
C SER A 375 -12.60 -2.50 19.89
N SER A 376 -11.70 -2.38 18.91
CA SER A 376 -10.67 -1.34 18.85
C SER A 376 -10.81 -0.52 17.56
N ARG A 377 -11.73 0.45 17.58
CA ARG A 377 -12.04 1.30 16.42
C ARG A 377 -11.06 2.46 16.29
N HIS A 378 -10.35 2.53 15.17
CA HIS A 378 -9.38 3.57 14.89
C HIS A 378 -9.12 3.74 13.40
N ARG A 379 -8.57 4.91 13.06
CA ARG A 379 -8.03 5.22 11.74
C ARG A 379 -6.53 5.49 11.83
N SER A 380 -5.82 5.19 10.75
CA SER A 380 -4.37 5.35 10.68
C SER A 380 -3.94 5.79 9.29
N VAL A 381 -2.94 6.66 9.24
CA VAL A 381 -2.16 6.99 8.05
C VAL A 381 -0.77 6.37 8.23
N ILE A 382 -0.25 5.75 7.17
CA ILE A 382 1.00 4.98 7.18
C ILE A 382 1.99 5.65 6.23
N TYR A 383 3.14 6.02 6.76
CA TYR A 383 4.26 6.57 6.00
C TYR A 383 5.48 5.67 6.09
N VAL A 384 6.15 5.43 4.97
CA VAL A 384 7.46 4.75 4.93
C VAL A 384 8.43 5.62 4.15
N ASN A 385 9.54 6.00 4.79
CA ASN A 385 10.57 6.87 4.19
C ASN A 385 9.98 8.13 3.54
N GLY A 386 9.01 8.80 4.18
CA GLY A 386 8.36 10.01 3.66
C GLY A 386 7.17 9.78 2.72
N TRP A 387 6.98 8.56 2.21
CA TRP A 387 5.88 8.24 1.29
C TRP A 387 4.65 7.74 2.05
N GLN A 388 3.48 8.32 1.80
CA GLN A 388 2.21 7.80 2.31
C GLN A 388 1.79 6.56 1.51
N LEU A 389 1.69 5.40 2.16
CA LEU A 389 1.48 4.11 1.50
C LEU A 389 0.21 3.37 1.99
N GLY A 390 -0.55 3.98 2.87
CA GLY A 390 -1.81 3.39 3.31
C GLY A 390 -2.58 4.27 4.26
N ARG A 391 -3.91 4.18 4.13
CA ARG A 391 -4.87 4.61 5.14
C ARG A 391 -5.65 3.40 5.59
N PHE A 392 -5.73 3.20 6.90
CA PHE A 392 -6.38 2.05 7.51
C PHE A 392 -7.58 2.53 8.33
N SER A 393 -8.76 1.97 8.09
CA SER A 393 -9.93 2.09 8.97
C SER A 393 -10.24 0.73 9.56
N SER A 394 -10.10 0.58 10.88
CA SER A 394 -10.42 -0.67 11.57
C SER A 394 -11.92 -0.94 11.67
N ALA A 395 -12.76 0.05 11.39
CA ALA A 395 -14.22 -0.09 11.34
C ALA A 395 -14.70 -0.61 9.98
N ASP A 396 -14.14 -0.09 8.88
CA ASP A 396 -14.71 -0.31 7.53
C ASP A 396 -13.93 -1.36 6.72
N GLY A 397 -12.59 -1.32 6.77
CA GLY A 397 -11.74 -2.25 6.00
C GLY A 397 -11.96 -2.15 4.49
N PRO A 398 -11.73 -3.22 3.71
CA PRO A 398 -11.29 -4.56 4.14
C PRO A 398 -9.76 -4.68 4.28
N GLN A 399 -9.00 -3.70 3.79
CA GLN A 399 -7.56 -3.84 3.69
C GLN A 399 -6.88 -3.91 5.06
N THR A 400 -6.11 -4.98 5.29
CA THR A 400 -5.25 -5.19 6.46
C THR A 400 -3.79 -5.37 6.09
N LEU A 401 -3.49 -5.58 4.81
CA LEU A 401 -2.16 -5.84 4.28
C LEU A 401 -1.80 -4.75 3.28
N PHE A 402 -0.72 -4.01 3.55
CA PHE A 402 -0.25 -2.87 2.77
C PHE A 402 1.11 -3.20 2.15
N PRO A 403 1.16 -3.56 0.86
CA PRO A 403 2.42 -3.87 0.18
C PRO A 403 3.37 -2.66 0.22
N LEU A 404 4.62 -2.93 0.58
CA LEU A 404 5.69 -1.94 0.59
C LEU A 404 6.66 -2.28 -0.54
N SER A 405 6.64 -1.49 -1.60
CA SER A 405 7.46 -1.75 -2.78
C SER A 405 8.95 -1.51 -2.50
N ASP A 406 9.78 -2.43 -2.99
CA ASP A 406 11.22 -2.23 -3.09
C ASP A 406 11.53 -0.93 -3.86
N GLY A 407 12.48 -0.14 -3.35
CA GLY A 407 12.77 1.21 -3.80
C GLY A 407 12.10 2.28 -2.94
N ILE A 408 10.84 2.13 -2.52
CA ILE A 408 10.30 2.99 -1.44
C ILE A 408 10.81 2.49 -0.09
N LEU A 409 10.76 1.17 0.06
CA LEU A 409 11.48 0.44 1.08
C LEU A 409 12.94 0.26 0.64
N ASN A 410 13.88 0.64 1.50
CA ASN A 410 15.30 0.34 1.33
C ASN A 410 15.54 -1.12 1.75
N SER A 411 15.63 -2.03 0.77
CA SER A 411 15.80 -3.47 0.98
C SER A 411 17.20 -3.87 1.51
N SER A 412 18.16 -2.95 1.49
CA SER A 412 19.54 -3.18 1.95
C SER A 412 20.04 -2.07 2.89
N GLY A 413 19.15 -1.48 3.68
CA GLY A 413 19.52 -0.44 4.62
C GLY A 413 18.40 -0.01 5.56
N ASN A 414 18.54 1.21 6.07
CA ASN A 414 17.64 1.78 7.06
C ASN A 414 16.34 2.29 6.43
N ASN A 415 15.25 2.08 7.15
CA ASN A 415 13.91 2.54 6.82
C ASN A 415 13.31 3.25 8.03
N ASN A 416 12.48 4.25 7.78
CA ASN A 416 11.66 4.92 8.78
C ASN A 416 10.19 4.65 8.49
N ILE A 417 9.42 4.34 9.52
CA ILE A 417 7.97 4.21 9.44
C ILE A 417 7.31 5.14 10.46
N LEU A 418 6.28 5.85 10.01
CA LEU A 418 5.36 6.59 10.87
C LEU A 418 3.95 6.04 10.66
N ILE A 419 3.24 5.81 11.76
CA ILE A 419 1.83 5.39 11.74
C ILE A 419 1.02 6.23 12.73
N THR A 420 -0.13 6.74 12.30
CA THR A 420 -1.06 7.45 13.20
C THR A 420 -2.10 6.51 13.80
N LEU A 421 -2.67 6.90 14.93
CA LEU A 421 -3.77 6.23 15.61
C LEU A 421 -4.77 7.31 16.03
N TRP A 422 -5.83 7.45 15.24
CA TRP A 422 -6.96 8.32 15.55
C TRP A 422 -8.11 7.48 16.10
N SER A 423 -8.50 7.73 17.35
CA SER A 423 -9.57 6.98 18.01
C SER A 423 -10.23 7.75 19.14
N LEU A 424 -11.32 7.19 19.67
CA LEU A 424 -11.97 7.55 20.94
C LEU A 424 -11.38 6.83 22.16
N GLY A 425 -10.51 5.85 21.91
CA GLY A 425 -9.99 4.96 22.93
C GLY A 425 -9.67 3.60 22.33
N ALA A 426 -8.54 3.47 21.64
CA ALA A 426 -8.18 2.24 20.94
C ALA A 426 -6.68 1.99 20.99
N LYS A 427 -6.31 0.77 20.65
CA LYS A 427 -4.94 0.33 20.46
C LYS A 427 -4.82 -0.54 19.22
N PHE A 428 -3.61 -0.67 18.71
CA PHE A 428 -3.34 -1.70 17.73
C PHE A 428 -3.34 -3.07 18.42
N ARG A 429 -3.92 -4.07 17.75
CA ARG A 429 -3.81 -5.46 18.20
C ARG A 429 -2.40 -5.98 17.92
N ASP A 430 -2.00 -5.82 16.66
CA ASP A 430 -0.73 -6.26 16.14
C ASP A 430 -0.39 -5.49 14.87
N ILE A 431 0.89 -5.18 14.68
CA ILE A 431 1.44 -4.54 13.49
C ILE A 431 2.76 -5.26 13.16
N GLU A 432 2.83 -5.88 11.99
CA GLU A 432 3.96 -6.71 11.58
C GLU A 432 4.39 -6.39 10.15
N LEU A 433 5.70 -6.40 9.88
CA LEU A 433 6.15 -6.59 8.49
C LEU A 433 6.19 -8.08 8.18
N VAL A 434 5.60 -8.45 7.05
CA VAL A 434 5.51 -9.82 6.56
C VAL A 434 6.03 -9.91 5.13
N SER A 435 6.72 -11.00 4.81
CA SER A 435 7.10 -11.36 3.45
C SER A 435 6.01 -12.22 2.83
N THR A 436 5.53 -11.89 1.63
CA THR A 436 4.50 -12.71 0.94
C THR A 436 5.10 -13.77 0.01
N ALA A 437 6.35 -13.62 -0.40
CA ALA A 437 7.07 -14.59 -1.21
C ALA A 437 8.59 -14.42 -1.06
N LEU A 438 9.34 -15.50 -1.34
CA LEU A 438 10.79 -15.46 -1.47
C LEU A 438 11.16 -15.97 -2.86
N LEU A 439 11.52 -15.03 -3.75
CA LEU A 439 11.80 -15.34 -5.15
C LEU A 439 13.29 -15.12 -5.42
N GLN A 440 13.89 -16.04 -6.15
CA GLN A 440 15.15 -15.76 -6.83
C GLN A 440 14.80 -14.97 -8.09
N SER A 441 15.47 -13.84 -8.30
CA SER A 441 15.11 -12.88 -9.34
C SER A 441 16.34 -12.38 -10.08
N SER A 442 16.22 -12.28 -11.40
CA SER A 442 17.16 -11.58 -12.27
C SER A 442 16.72 -10.14 -12.54
N LYS A 443 15.70 -9.63 -11.82
CA LYS A 443 15.28 -8.23 -11.87
C LYS A 443 16.49 -7.35 -11.60
N THR A 444 16.72 -6.37 -12.46
CA THR A 444 17.75 -5.37 -12.25
C THR A 444 17.48 -4.61 -10.95
N PRO A 445 18.46 -4.49 -10.03
CA PRO A 445 18.30 -3.68 -8.83
C PRO A 445 17.98 -2.23 -9.19
N ILE A 446 17.23 -1.55 -8.34
CA ILE A 446 16.98 -0.11 -8.47
C ILE A 446 18.31 0.61 -8.23
N SER A 447 18.75 1.46 -9.17
CA SER A 447 19.97 2.24 -9.02
C SER A 447 19.89 3.12 -7.77
N GLY A 448 20.85 3.00 -6.86
CA GLY A 448 20.83 3.67 -5.55
C GLY A 448 19.95 3.00 -4.49
N GLY A 449 19.21 1.95 -4.83
CA GLY A 449 18.42 1.12 -3.91
C GLY A 449 17.20 1.78 -3.28
N LEU A 450 17.02 3.09 -3.44
CA LEU A 450 15.95 3.85 -2.81
C LEU A 450 15.51 5.01 -3.72
N VAL A 451 14.20 5.16 -3.91
CA VAL A 451 13.57 6.35 -4.48
C VAL A 451 13.64 7.43 -3.42
N ALA A 452 14.45 8.46 -3.68
CA ALA A 452 14.64 9.54 -2.74
C ALA A 452 13.32 10.31 -2.52
N SER A 453 12.88 10.38 -1.26
CA SER A 453 11.95 11.41 -0.80
C SER A 453 12.72 12.62 -0.29
N PRO A 454 12.12 13.81 -0.27
CA PRO A 454 12.74 14.98 0.34
C PRO A 454 13.01 14.76 1.83
N SER A 455 14.11 15.33 2.31
CA SER A 455 14.41 15.40 3.74
C SER A 455 13.59 16.48 4.43
N LEU A 456 13.53 16.42 5.77
CA LEU A 456 12.94 17.48 6.57
C LEU A 456 13.49 18.86 6.17
N GLN A 457 14.82 19.01 6.11
CA GLN A 457 15.50 20.27 5.80
C GLN A 457 15.18 20.82 4.40
N GLN A 458 14.81 19.94 3.45
CA GLN A 458 14.43 20.38 2.11
C GLN A 458 13.02 20.97 2.08
N LEU A 459 12.13 20.56 2.99
CA LEU A 459 10.72 20.93 2.98
C LEU A 459 10.28 21.82 4.14
N ARG A 460 11.07 21.92 5.22
CA ARG A 460 10.82 22.68 6.46
C ARG A 460 12.12 23.29 6.96
#